data_AF-A0A8J7CC43-F1
#
_entry.id   AF-A0A8J7CC43-F1
#
_cell.length_a   1.000
_cell.length_b   1.000
_cell.length_c   1.000
_cell.angle_alpha   90.00
_cell.angle_beta   90.00
_cell.angle_gamma   90.00
#
_symmetry.space_group_name_H-M   'P 1'
#
loop_
_entity.id
_entity.type
_entity.pdbx_description
1 polymer ?
#
loop_
_entity_poly.entity_id
_entity_poly.type
_entity_poly.pdbx_seq_one_letter_code
_entity_poly.pdbx_strand_id
1 'polypeptide(L)'
;MRIIPIFISGLVGAASCVAFSYGATSLPCRLVSKGADTVCLLNSFGKALDSWKFGFIAGGLVGLVWNPRYNLLSRFQPIHLSVASLVVLGIYLFKIPNNVGIASISSSRFSSSDFNSYSKQMQAFLATIRWAETGTSGSESYRKLVFNGEFNDFSSHPLRKQCAPINGRTVCSTAAGGYQMLDKNWYYLKDRLQLKDFSPASQDKMAVALITEAGALNDVNAGNFNSAVRKVGRIWASMPYNNYGQNPKSLEQLISYYQQQLVSSR
;
A
#
# COMPACT_ATOMS: atom_id res chain seq x y z
N MET A 1 47.99 -2.84 22.15
CA MET A 1 46.67 -2.60 22.78
C MET A 1 46.17 -1.17 22.45
N ARG A 2 45.53 -0.95 21.29
CA ARG A 2 44.89 0.34 20.94
C ARG A 2 43.62 0.20 20.08
N ILE A 3 43.06 -1.01 19.97
CA ILE A 3 41.80 -1.28 19.25
C ILE A 3 40.59 -0.91 20.11
N ILE A 4 40.75 -0.95 21.44
CA ILE A 4 39.72 -0.68 22.43
C ILE A 4 39.15 0.76 22.35
N PRO A 5 39.96 1.85 22.30
CA PRO A 5 39.40 3.21 22.31
C PRO A 5 38.66 3.60 21.02
N ILE A 6 38.99 3.01 19.87
CA ILE A 6 38.30 3.28 18.58
C ILE A 6 36.95 2.56 18.52
N PHE A 7 36.89 1.32 19.02
CA PHE A 7 35.62 0.60 19.13
C PHE A 7 34.70 1.22 20.19
N ILE A 8 35.25 1.70 21.31
CA ILE A 8 34.47 2.39 22.34
C ILE A 8 33.93 3.72 21.83
N SER A 9 34.70 4.52 21.09
CA SER A 9 34.19 5.79 20.55
C SER A 9 33.11 5.59 19.48
N GLY A 10 33.23 4.57 18.63
CA GLY A 10 32.20 4.20 17.65
C GLY A 10 30.90 3.69 18.30
N LEU A 11 31.00 2.87 19.34
CA LEU A 11 29.85 2.38 20.11
C LEU A 11 29.16 3.49 20.91
N VAL A 12 29.92 4.39 21.53
CA VAL A 12 29.39 5.54 22.28
C VAL A 12 28.68 6.52 21.32
N GLY A 13 29.24 6.79 20.15
CA GLY A 13 28.60 7.64 19.14
C GLY A 13 27.28 7.06 18.60
N ALA A 14 27.23 5.75 18.38
CA ALA A 14 26.00 5.06 17.99
C ALA A 14 24.93 5.08 19.10
N ALA A 15 25.33 4.83 20.35
CA ALA A 15 24.43 4.87 21.50
C ALA A 15 23.86 6.28 21.77
N SER A 16 24.69 7.32 21.66
CA SER A 16 24.25 8.71 21.82
C SER A 16 23.30 9.17 20.71
N CYS A 17 23.48 8.74 19.47
CA CYS A 17 22.55 9.05 18.37
C CYS A 17 21.19 8.36 18.55
N VAL A 18 21.18 7.11 19.04
CA VAL A 18 19.94 6.39 19.35
C VAL A 18 19.21 7.03 20.53
N ALA A 19 19.93 7.43 21.59
CA ALA A 19 19.35 8.09 22.76
C ALA A 19 18.79 9.49 22.45
N PHE A 20 19.48 10.29 21.62
CA PHE A 20 19.00 11.61 21.22
C PHE A 20 17.79 11.52 20.27
N SER A 21 17.79 10.52 19.38
CA SER A 21 16.64 10.24 18.50
C SER A 21 15.42 9.76 19.29
N TYR A 22 15.62 8.86 20.26
CA TYR A 22 14.56 8.43 21.17
C TYR A 22 14.05 9.56 22.08
N GLY A 23 14.95 10.43 22.55
CA GLY A 23 14.63 11.59 23.40
C GLY A 23 13.88 12.71 22.68
N ALA A 24 14.14 12.92 21.39
CA ALA A 24 13.38 13.85 20.55
C ALA A 24 11.98 13.31 20.19
N THR A 25 11.83 11.97 20.10
CA THR A 25 10.54 11.31 19.85
C THR A 25 9.70 11.07 21.11
N SER A 26 10.23 11.32 22.32
CA SER A 26 9.51 11.13 23.59
C SER A 26 8.85 12.40 24.12
N LEU A 27 8.80 13.49 23.34
CA LEU A 27 7.96 14.63 23.67
C LEU A 27 6.49 14.17 23.71
N PRO A 28 5.77 14.38 24.82
CA PRO A 28 4.42 13.88 24.97
C PRO A 28 3.53 14.57 23.93
N CYS A 29 2.94 13.79 23.02
CA CYS A 29 1.83 14.23 22.18
C CYS A 29 0.74 14.77 23.10
N ARG A 30 0.69 16.10 23.22
CA ARG A 30 -0.31 16.80 24.03
C ARG A 30 -1.64 16.72 23.27
N LEU A 31 -2.54 15.90 23.81
CA LEU A 31 -4.00 15.90 23.62
C LEU A 31 -4.52 15.75 22.18
N VAL A 32 -5.06 14.57 21.84
CA VAL A 32 -6.38 14.37 21.17
C VAL A 32 -6.64 12.86 20.94
N SER A 33 -7.78 12.39 21.47
CA SER A 33 -8.62 11.21 21.17
C SER A 33 -8.03 9.78 21.07
N LYS A 34 -8.78 8.80 21.61
CA LYS A 34 -8.48 7.36 21.59
C LYS A 34 -8.46 6.80 20.16
N GLY A 35 -7.37 6.14 19.77
CA GLY A 35 -7.18 5.44 18.48
C GLY A 35 -6.00 5.90 17.62
N ALA A 36 -5.18 6.86 18.09
CA ALA A 36 -4.03 7.40 17.36
C ALA A 36 -2.69 6.68 17.65
N ASP A 37 -2.72 5.55 18.34
CA ASP A 37 -1.58 4.86 18.95
C ASP A 37 -0.78 3.97 17.98
N THR A 38 -1.35 3.50 16.87
CA THR A 38 -0.63 2.62 15.94
C THR A 38 0.12 3.37 14.83
N VAL A 39 -0.31 4.58 14.46
CA VAL A 39 0.22 5.30 13.28
C VAL A 39 1.45 6.17 13.61
N CYS A 40 1.60 6.63 14.86
CA CYS A 40 2.80 7.37 15.27
C CYS A 40 4.03 6.47 15.46
N LEU A 41 3.85 5.19 15.82
CA LEU A 41 4.96 4.28 16.10
C LEU A 41 5.69 3.82 14.82
N LEU A 42 4.97 3.63 13.71
CA LEU A 42 5.50 3.05 12.48
C LEU A 42 6.28 4.05 11.59
N ASN A 43 5.91 5.33 11.61
CA ASN A 43 6.64 6.36 10.83
C ASN A 43 7.96 6.79 11.50
N SER A 44 8.09 6.54 12.81
CA SER A 44 9.24 6.93 13.64
C SER A 44 10.38 5.89 13.58
N PHE A 45 10.05 4.60 13.45
CA PHE A 45 11.04 3.52 13.35
C PHE A 45 11.82 3.53 12.03
N GLY A 46 11.18 3.89 10.92
CA GLY A 46 11.83 3.97 9.60
C GLY A 46 12.92 5.04 9.51
N LYS A 47 12.69 6.21 10.12
CA LYS A 47 13.67 7.33 10.15
C LYS A 47 14.85 7.07 11.10
N ALA A 48 14.63 6.28 12.17
CA ALA A 48 15.68 5.91 13.12
C ALA A 48 16.71 4.93 12.50
N LEU A 49 16.28 4.02 11.62
CA LEU A 49 17.14 3.00 11.00
C LEU A 49 18.12 3.58 9.95
N ASP A 50 17.74 4.65 9.24
CA ASP A 50 18.67 5.30 8.29
C ASP A 50 19.70 6.20 8.99
N SER A 51 19.41 6.66 10.21
CA SER A 51 20.31 7.53 10.99
C SER A 51 21.51 6.78 11.58
N TRP A 52 21.37 5.47 11.87
CA TRP A 52 22.48 4.67 12.40
C TRP A 52 23.62 4.45 11.39
N LYS A 53 23.31 4.40 10.09
CA LYS A 53 24.29 4.29 9.00
C LYS A 53 25.19 5.53 8.91
N PHE A 54 24.63 6.72 9.15
CA PHE A 54 25.39 7.98 9.18
C PHE A 54 26.30 8.08 10.42
N GLY A 55 25.85 7.58 11.58
CA GLY A 55 26.65 7.59 12.81
C GLY A 55 27.96 6.81 12.69
N PHE A 56 27.94 5.68 11.98
CA PHE A 56 29.15 4.86 11.77
C PHE A 56 30.15 5.53 10.82
N ILE A 57 29.67 6.20 9.78
CA ILE A 57 30.51 6.89 8.77
C ILE A 57 31.09 8.20 9.36
N ALA A 58 30.28 9.00 10.04
CA ALA A 58 30.73 10.26 10.64
C ALA A 58 31.67 10.02 11.84
N GLY A 59 31.38 9.04 12.70
CA GLY A 59 32.23 8.70 13.85
C GLY A 59 33.60 8.15 13.45
N GLY A 60 33.67 7.36 12.38
CA GLY A 60 34.93 6.85 11.81
C GLY A 60 35.81 7.96 11.24
N LEU A 61 35.21 8.96 10.59
CA LEU A 61 35.95 10.10 10.01
C LEU A 61 36.50 11.05 11.08
N VAL A 62 35.74 11.33 12.16
CA VAL A 62 36.20 12.18 13.26
C VAL A 62 37.35 11.55 14.05
N GLY A 63 37.31 10.22 14.26
CA GLY A 63 38.39 9.48 14.93
C GLY A 63 39.72 9.44 14.15
N LEU A 64 39.67 9.65 12.84
CA LEU A 64 40.85 9.72 11.97
C LEU A 64 41.44 11.13 11.86
N VAL A 65 40.62 12.17 12.09
CA VAL A 65 41.03 13.58 11.92
C VAL A 65 41.57 14.19 13.22
N TRP A 66 41.21 13.67 14.39
CA TRP A 66 41.63 14.25 15.68
C TRP A 66 42.52 13.32 16.52
N ASN A 67 43.76 13.07 16.08
CA ASN A 67 44.87 12.90 17.04
C ASN A 67 46.25 13.13 16.39
N PRO A 68 47.02 14.16 16.78
CA PRO A 68 48.36 14.37 16.29
C PRO A 68 49.40 13.66 17.18
N ARG A 69 50.38 13.01 16.53
CA ARG A 69 51.58 12.33 17.10
C ARG A 69 51.25 10.93 17.62
N TYR A 70 51.96 9.86 17.25
CA TYR A 70 53.41 9.66 17.20
C TYR A 70 53.76 8.49 16.28
N ASN A 71 54.93 8.61 15.64
CA ASN A 71 55.67 7.56 14.95
C ASN A 71 56.05 6.40 15.89
N LEU A 72 56.27 5.23 15.28
CA LEU A 72 57.46 4.37 15.41
C LEU A 72 57.20 2.90 15.78
N LEU A 73 57.89 2.05 15.01
CA LEU A 73 58.21 0.62 15.16
C LEU A 73 57.21 -0.41 14.63
N SER A 74 57.43 -0.70 13.35
CA SER A 74 57.57 -2.02 12.71
C SER A 74 57.41 -3.24 13.61
N ARG A 75 56.46 -4.10 13.24
CA ARG A 75 56.57 -5.58 13.09
C ARG A 75 55.25 -6.26 13.46
N PHE A 76 54.29 -6.28 12.53
CA PHE A 76 53.20 -7.27 12.51
C PHE A 76 52.76 -7.51 11.06
N GLN A 77 52.72 -8.78 10.65
CA GLN A 77 52.35 -9.21 9.29
C GLN A 77 50.82 -9.14 9.07
N PRO A 78 50.34 -8.83 7.86
CA PRO A 78 48.93 -8.61 7.59
C PRO A 78 48.26 -9.92 7.13
N ILE A 79 47.61 -10.67 8.03
CA ILE A 79 46.82 -11.85 7.61
C ILE A 79 45.36 -11.84 8.09
N HIS A 80 44.91 -10.92 8.96
CA HIS A 80 43.54 -11.00 9.50
C HIS A 80 42.63 -9.78 9.34
N LEU A 81 42.89 -8.91 8.35
CA LEU A 81 41.96 -7.82 7.98
C LEU A 81 41.37 -7.93 6.57
N SER A 82 41.42 -9.12 5.96
CA SER A 82 41.10 -9.28 4.54
C SER A 82 40.23 -10.50 4.24
N VAL A 83 39.25 -10.81 5.11
CA VAL A 83 38.23 -11.83 4.77
C VAL A 83 36.85 -11.21 4.72
N ALA A 84 36.44 -10.42 5.71
CA ALA A 84 35.13 -9.75 5.67
C ALA A 84 35.01 -8.71 4.55
N SER A 85 36.07 -7.94 4.27
CA SER A 85 36.04 -6.91 3.21
C SER A 85 36.20 -7.48 1.80
N LEU A 86 36.90 -8.61 1.64
CA LEU A 86 37.01 -9.30 0.34
C LEU A 86 35.76 -10.15 0.02
N VAL A 87 35.03 -10.64 1.02
CA VAL A 87 33.74 -11.32 0.82
C VAL A 87 32.70 -10.32 0.30
N VAL A 88 32.65 -9.10 0.85
CA VAL A 88 31.71 -8.07 0.40
C VAL A 88 32.08 -7.53 -0.99
N LEU A 89 33.36 -7.36 -1.30
CA LEU A 89 33.83 -6.92 -2.62
C LEU A 89 33.75 -8.04 -3.68
N GLY A 90 33.94 -9.30 -3.29
CA GLY A 90 33.81 -10.47 -4.15
C GLY A 90 32.38 -10.74 -4.61
N ILE A 91 31.39 -10.51 -3.71
CA ILE A 91 29.96 -10.53 -4.07
C ILE A 91 29.61 -9.39 -5.03
N TYR A 92 30.31 -8.25 -4.95
CA TYR A 92 30.04 -7.07 -5.78
C TYR A 92 30.66 -7.14 -7.18
N LEU A 93 31.72 -7.94 -7.40
CA LEU A 93 32.48 -7.95 -8.65
C LEU A 93 32.40 -9.24 -9.48
N PHE A 94 31.95 -10.37 -8.92
CA PHE A 94 31.83 -11.62 -9.69
C PHE A 94 30.38 -11.97 -10.02
N LYS A 95 30.03 -11.74 -11.29
CA LYS A 95 28.93 -12.38 -12.00
C LYS A 95 29.20 -13.89 -12.02
N ILE A 96 28.65 -14.66 -11.08
CA ILE A 96 28.89 -16.12 -10.98
C ILE A 96 28.02 -16.87 -12.00
N PRO A 97 28.61 -17.77 -12.83
CA PRO A 97 27.87 -18.71 -13.66
C PRO A 97 27.40 -19.94 -12.86
N ASN A 98 26.35 -20.56 -13.37
CA ASN A 98 25.56 -21.63 -12.75
C ASN A 98 26.37 -22.89 -12.38
N ASN A 99 26.53 -23.20 -11.10
CA ASN A 99 26.36 -24.55 -10.51
C ASN A 99 26.87 -24.60 -9.05
N VAL A 100 26.00 -24.29 -8.08
CA VAL A 100 26.12 -24.79 -6.71
C VAL A 100 24.71 -25.05 -6.19
N GLY A 101 24.43 -26.31 -5.84
CA GLY A 101 23.14 -26.77 -5.34
C GLY A 101 22.83 -26.18 -3.97
N ILE A 102 22.01 -25.14 -3.95
CA ILE A 102 21.25 -24.69 -2.79
C ILE A 102 19.80 -25.09 -3.06
N ALA A 103 19.18 -25.76 -2.09
CA ALA A 103 17.77 -26.16 -2.14
C ALA A 103 16.93 -24.98 -2.66
N SER A 104 16.23 -25.22 -3.76
CA SER A 104 15.51 -24.23 -4.56
C SER A 104 14.39 -23.57 -3.76
N ILE A 105 14.71 -22.53 -2.99
CA ILE A 105 13.76 -21.47 -2.72
C ILE A 105 13.59 -20.78 -4.06
N SER A 106 12.56 -21.20 -4.78
CA SER A 106 12.08 -20.57 -6.01
C SER A 106 11.97 -19.08 -5.72
N SER A 107 13.00 -18.35 -6.15
CA SER A 107 12.96 -16.92 -6.26
C SER A 107 11.97 -16.69 -7.39
N SER A 108 10.70 -16.53 -7.01
CA SER A 108 9.69 -16.06 -7.93
C SER A 108 10.31 -14.85 -8.60
N ARG A 109 10.47 -14.95 -9.92
CA ARG A 109 10.69 -13.79 -10.77
C ARG A 109 9.63 -12.79 -10.32
N PHE A 110 10.05 -11.72 -9.64
CA PHE A 110 9.23 -10.53 -9.58
C PHE A 110 9.30 -9.94 -10.98
N SER A 111 8.53 -10.57 -11.86
CA SER A 111 8.17 -10.04 -13.15
C SER A 111 7.45 -8.74 -12.84
N SER A 112 7.87 -7.66 -13.47
CA SER A 112 7.21 -6.36 -13.49
C SER A 112 5.85 -6.43 -14.24
N SER A 113 5.06 -7.45 -13.93
CA SER A 113 3.73 -7.77 -14.42
C SER A 113 2.75 -8.04 -13.27
N ASP A 114 3.11 -7.78 -12.01
CA ASP A 114 2.18 -7.81 -10.87
C ASP A 114 1.35 -6.51 -10.84
N PHE A 115 0.59 -6.29 -11.91
CA PHE A 115 -0.49 -5.30 -11.91
C PHE A 115 -1.59 -5.81 -10.98
N ASN A 116 -1.53 -5.38 -9.71
CA ASN A 116 -2.66 -5.33 -8.78
C ASN A 116 -3.46 -6.65 -8.66
N SER A 117 -2.79 -7.76 -8.31
CA SER A 117 -3.51 -9.00 -8.03
C SER A 117 -4.18 -8.91 -6.65
N TYR A 118 -5.38 -8.34 -6.61
CA TYR A 118 -6.26 -8.43 -5.45
C TYR A 118 -6.53 -9.90 -5.11
N SER A 119 -6.85 -10.21 -3.84
CA SER A 119 -7.25 -11.56 -3.44
C SER A 119 -8.45 -12.05 -4.27
N LYS A 120 -8.62 -13.36 -4.45
CA LYS A 120 -9.78 -13.91 -5.20
C LYS A 120 -11.11 -13.40 -4.62
N GLN A 121 -11.18 -13.25 -3.30
CA GLN A 121 -12.32 -12.70 -2.59
C GLN A 121 -12.54 -11.23 -2.95
N MET A 122 -11.48 -10.42 -2.96
CA MET A 122 -11.59 -9.01 -3.36
C MET A 122 -11.98 -8.87 -4.83
N GLN A 123 -11.38 -9.64 -5.74
CA GLN A 123 -11.75 -9.62 -7.17
C GLN A 123 -13.23 -9.97 -7.37
N ALA A 124 -13.69 -11.04 -6.73
CA ALA A 124 -15.10 -11.43 -6.78
C ALA A 124 -16.02 -10.37 -6.16
N PHE A 125 -15.62 -9.74 -5.06
CA PHE A 125 -16.39 -8.68 -4.42
C PHE A 125 -16.50 -7.44 -5.31
N LEU A 126 -15.39 -7.01 -5.92
CA LEU A 126 -15.34 -5.92 -6.89
C LEU A 126 -16.22 -6.23 -8.12
N ALA A 127 -16.15 -7.45 -8.65
CA ALA A 127 -17.03 -7.88 -9.74
C ALA A 127 -18.52 -7.84 -9.36
N THR A 128 -18.86 -8.25 -8.13
CA THR A 128 -20.24 -8.16 -7.62
C THR A 128 -20.72 -6.73 -7.50
N ILE A 129 -19.89 -5.78 -7.03
CA ILE A 129 -20.25 -4.35 -7.01
C ILE A 129 -20.52 -3.87 -8.44
N ARG A 130 -19.61 -4.16 -9.38
CA ARG A 130 -19.77 -3.72 -10.77
C ARG A 130 -21.05 -4.25 -11.41
N TRP A 131 -21.36 -5.52 -11.18
CA TRP A 131 -22.61 -6.12 -11.65
C TRP A 131 -23.83 -5.48 -11.00
N ALA A 132 -23.81 -5.24 -9.69
CA ALA A 132 -24.94 -4.65 -8.99
C ALA A 132 -25.25 -3.23 -9.46
N GLU A 133 -24.21 -2.43 -9.73
CA GLU A 133 -24.31 -1.03 -10.14
C GLU A 133 -24.56 -0.85 -11.65
N THR A 134 -24.02 -1.74 -12.51
CA THR A 134 -24.07 -1.55 -13.98
C THR A 134 -24.80 -2.65 -14.74
N GLY A 135 -25.22 -3.72 -14.06
CA GLY A 135 -25.82 -4.91 -14.66
C GLY A 135 -24.80 -5.92 -15.22
N THR A 136 -23.51 -5.60 -15.24
CA THR A 136 -22.44 -6.47 -15.73
C THR A 136 -21.13 -6.27 -14.94
N SER A 137 -20.27 -7.28 -14.90
CA SER A 137 -18.91 -7.20 -14.35
C SER A 137 -17.82 -7.31 -15.43
N GLY A 138 -18.21 -7.34 -16.71
CA GLY A 138 -17.27 -7.34 -17.83
C GLY A 138 -16.52 -6.01 -17.97
N SER A 139 -15.58 -5.94 -18.91
CA SER A 139 -14.78 -4.75 -19.18
C SER A 139 -15.61 -3.50 -19.51
N GLU A 140 -16.81 -3.71 -20.05
CA GLU A 140 -17.78 -2.68 -20.39
C GLU A 140 -18.39 -1.96 -19.18
N SER A 141 -18.37 -2.58 -18.00
CA SER A 141 -18.82 -1.92 -16.77
C SER A 141 -18.03 -0.62 -16.51
N TYR A 142 -16.72 -0.62 -16.78
CA TYR A 142 -15.82 0.50 -16.51
C TYR A 142 -16.10 1.77 -17.31
N ARG A 143 -16.88 1.68 -18.40
CA ARG A 143 -17.25 2.83 -19.24
C ARG A 143 -18.69 3.30 -19.08
N LYS A 144 -19.49 2.68 -18.20
CA LYS A 144 -20.91 3.03 -18.04
C LYS A 144 -21.09 4.40 -17.39
N LEU A 145 -22.04 5.17 -17.90
CA LEU A 145 -22.56 6.36 -17.24
C LEU A 145 -23.87 6.02 -16.51
N VAL A 146 -24.19 6.80 -15.48
CA VAL A 146 -25.45 6.65 -14.75
C VAL A 146 -26.67 6.81 -15.67
N PHE A 147 -27.71 6.02 -15.41
CA PHE A 147 -28.94 5.90 -16.21
C PHE A 147 -28.74 5.33 -17.61
N ASN A 148 -28.01 6.02 -18.49
CA ASN A 148 -27.76 5.58 -19.85
C ASN A 148 -26.50 6.24 -20.45
N GLY A 149 -25.82 5.48 -21.31
CA GLY A 149 -24.67 5.93 -22.07
C GLY A 149 -23.33 5.38 -21.58
N GLU A 150 -22.28 5.70 -22.33
CA GLU A 150 -20.91 5.27 -22.07
C GLU A 150 -19.94 6.43 -22.32
N PHE A 151 -18.72 6.31 -21.78
CA PHE A 151 -17.60 7.21 -22.07
C PHE A 151 -16.38 6.42 -22.53
N ASN A 152 -15.56 7.02 -23.40
CA ASN A 152 -14.38 6.34 -23.97
C ASN A 152 -13.05 6.98 -23.56
N ASP A 153 -13.09 8.18 -22.98
CA ASP A 153 -11.91 8.85 -22.45
C ASP A 153 -11.73 8.52 -20.97
N PHE A 154 -10.68 7.77 -20.67
CA PHE A 154 -10.32 7.38 -19.31
C PHE A 154 -9.31 8.33 -18.67
N SER A 155 -8.86 9.41 -19.34
CA SER A 155 -7.87 10.34 -18.78
C SER A 155 -8.32 11.03 -17.49
N SER A 156 -9.64 11.13 -17.28
CA SER A 156 -10.25 11.62 -16.04
C SER A 156 -11.66 11.06 -15.90
N HIS A 157 -12.25 11.19 -14.70
CA HIS A 157 -13.68 10.99 -14.52
C HIS A 157 -14.46 11.89 -15.49
N PRO A 158 -15.54 11.43 -16.14
CA PRO A 158 -16.22 12.16 -17.20
C PRO A 158 -16.97 13.41 -16.72
N LEU A 159 -17.25 13.51 -15.41
CA LEU A 159 -17.91 14.65 -14.75
C LEU A 159 -19.25 15.05 -15.41
N ARG A 160 -19.93 14.10 -16.05
CA ARG A 160 -21.21 14.32 -16.72
C ARG A 160 -22.34 14.16 -15.73
N LYS A 161 -23.04 15.26 -15.43
CA LYS A 161 -24.28 15.23 -14.64
C LYS A 161 -25.45 14.82 -15.53
N GLN A 162 -26.11 13.73 -15.18
CA GLN A 162 -27.32 13.24 -15.85
C GLN A 162 -28.47 13.18 -14.86
N CYS A 163 -29.70 13.28 -15.35
CA CYS A 163 -30.89 13.24 -14.52
C CYS A 163 -31.93 12.28 -15.11
N ALA A 164 -32.63 11.54 -14.24
CA ALA A 164 -33.70 10.63 -14.64
C ALA A 164 -34.84 10.64 -13.59
N PRO A 165 -36.07 10.32 -14.00
CA PRO A 165 -37.17 10.15 -13.06
C PRO A 165 -37.01 8.82 -12.29
N ILE A 166 -36.95 8.89 -10.96
CA ILE A 166 -36.94 7.75 -10.04
C ILE A 166 -38.07 7.96 -9.03
N ASN A 167 -39.01 7.01 -8.95
CA ASN A 167 -40.18 7.08 -8.05
C ASN A 167 -40.93 8.43 -8.11
N GLY A 168 -41.13 8.94 -9.32
CA GLY A 168 -41.84 10.21 -9.54
C GLY A 168 -41.04 11.47 -9.20
N ARG A 169 -39.74 11.37 -8.87
CA ARG A 169 -38.85 12.51 -8.62
C ARG A 169 -37.70 12.54 -9.62
N THR A 170 -37.30 13.73 -10.04
CA THR A 170 -36.10 13.89 -10.87
C THR A 170 -34.86 13.78 -9.98
N VAL A 171 -34.05 12.73 -10.21
CA VAL A 171 -32.78 12.50 -9.51
C VAL A 171 -31.64 12.76 -10.48
N CYS A 172 -30.69 13.60 -10.06
CA CYS A 172 -29.49 13.88 -10.84
C CYS A 172 -28.26 13.27 -10.18
N SER A 173 -27.36 12.71 -10.99
CA SER A 173 -26.12 12.08 -10.52
C SER A 173 -25.00 12.30 -11.52
N THR A 174 -23.76 12.25 -11.04
CA THR A 174 -22.53 12.29 -11.83
C THR A 174 -21.87 10.92 -11.92
N ALA A 175 -22.55 9.86 -11.45
CA ALA A 175 -21.99 8.53 -11.31
C ALA A 175 -21.47 7.98 -12.66
N ALA A 176 -20.26 7.45 -12.63
CA ALA A 176 -19.62 6.86 -13.79
C ALA A 176 -18.71 5.68 -13.44
N GLY A 177 -18.48 4.84 -14.44
CA GLY A 177 -17.61 3.69 -14.36
C GLY A 177 -18.24 2.47 -13.70
N GLY A 178 -17.43 1.44 -13.50
CA GLY A 178 -17.88 0.13 -13.02
C GLY A 178 -18.47 0.21 -11.62
N TYR A 179 -17.97 1.13 -10.80
CA TYR A 179 -18.41 1.32 -9.42
C TYR A 179 -19.30 2.55 -9.24
N GLN A 180 -19.80 3.14 -10.34
CA GLN A 180 -20.67 4.32 -10.34
C GLN A 180 -20.14 5.44 -9.42
N MET A 181 -18.85 5.73 -9.55
CA MET A 181 -18.16 6.74 -8.74
C MET A 181 -18.73 8.12 -9.03
N LEU A 182 -19.04 8.88 -7.98
CA LEU A 182 -19.49 10.26 -8.10
C LEU A 182 -18.29 11.20 -8.30
N ASP A 183 -18.54 12.37 -8.88
CA ASP A 183 -17.57 13.47 -9.00
C ASP A 183 -16.89 13.81 -7.66
N LYS A 184 -17.64 13.87 -6.57
CA LYS A 184 -17.10 14.10 -5.22
C LYS A 184 -16.11 13.00 -4.80
N ASN A 185 -16.36 11.75 -5.15
CA ASN A 185 -15.48 10.63 -4.83
C ASN A 185 -14.20 10.72 -5.66
N TRP A 186 -14.33 11.09 -6.94
CA TRP A 186 -13.19 11.34 -7.82
C TRP A 186 -12.26 12.41 -7.24
N TYR A 187 -12.78 13.60 -6.94
CA TYR A 187 -11.95 14.66 -6.35
C TYR A 187 -11.37 14.27 -4.98
N TYR A 188 -12.13 13.57 -4.15
CA TYR A 188 -11.70 13.13 -2.83
C TYR A 188 -10.57 12.07 -2.89
N LEU A 189 -10.62 11.13 -3.85
CA LEU A 189 -9.68 10.00 -3.93
C LEU A 189 -8.52 10.22 -4.90
N LYS A 190 -8.69 10.99 -5.97
CA LYS A 190 -7.69 11.14 -7.03
C LYS A 190 -6.33 11.53 -6.47
N ASP A 191 -6.26 12.61 -5.72
CA ASP A 191 -4.97 13.12 -5.22
C ASP A 191 -4.42 12.24 -4.09
N ARG A 192 -5.30 11.71 -3.23
CA ARG A 192 -4.91 10.81 -2.12
C ARG A 192 -4.31 9.49 -2.58
N LEU A 193 -4.87 8.93 -3.66
CA LEU A 193 -4.41 7.69 -4.25
C LEU A 193 -3.41 7.93 -5.39
N GLN A 194 -3.05 9.20 -5.66
CA GLN A 194 -2.16 9.62 -6.74
C GLN A 194 -2.59 9.07 -8.11
N LEU A 195 -3.90 9.07 -8.37
CA LEU A 195 -4.47 8.56 -9.61
C LEU A 195 -4.18 9.55 -10.75
N LYS A 196 -3.58 9.02 -11.82
CA LYS A 196 -3.27 9.80 -13.04
C LYS A 196 -4.46 9.88 -13.98
N ASP A 197 -5.39 8.95 -13.85
CA ASP A 197 -6.49 8.73 -14.79
C ASP A 197 -7.68 8.07 -14.07
N PHE A 198 -8.75 7.83 -14.82
CA PHE A 198 -9.94 7.10 -14.39
C PHE A 198 -10.03 5.72 -15.07
N SER A 199 -8.89 5.13 -15.44
CA SER A 199 -8.79 3.79 -16.04
C SER A 199 -9.44 2.70 -15.15
N PRO A 200 -9.74 1.51 -15.69
CA PRO A 200 -10.25 0.39 -14.89
C PRO A 200 -9.45 0.12 -13.61
N ALA A 201 -8.11 0.14 -13.69
CA ALA A 201 -7.25 -0.06 -12.52
C ALA A 201 -7.37 1.07 -11.49
N SER A 202 -7.54 2.32 -11.93
CA SER A 202 -7.78 3.47 -11.04
C SER A 202 -9.15 3.37 -10.38
N GLN A 203 -10.17 2.94 -11.11
CA GLN A 203 -11.51 2.69 -10.58
C GLN A 203 -11.51 1.59 -9.51
N ASP A 204 -10.78 0.48 -9.74
CA ASP A 204 -10.62 -0.58 -8.75
C ASP A 204 -9.95 -0.07 -7.46
N LYS A 205 -8.87 0.72 -7.61
CA LYS A 205 -8.19 1.34 -6.46
C LYS A 205 -9.13 2.25 -5.66
N MET A 206 -9.97 3.04 -6.34
CA MET A 206 -10.98 3.86 -5.67
C MET A 206 -11.99 3.02 -4.90
N ALA A 207 -12.51 1.94 -5.52
CA ALA A 207 -13.45 1.04 -4.86
C ALA A 207 -12.84 0.38 -3.61
N VAL A 208 -11.61 -0.12 -3.72
CA VAL A 208 -10.88 -0.71 -2.59
C VAL A 208 -10.61 0.31 -1.49
N ALA A 209 -10.29 1.56 -1.82
CA ALA A 209 -10.15 2.62 -0.84
C ALA A 209 -11.45 2.86 -0.07
N LEU A 210 -12.60 2.94 -0.76
CA LEU A 210 -13.91 3.11 -0.11
C LEU A 210 -14.30 1.89 0.75
N ILE A 211 -14.00 0.67 0.29
CA ILE A 211 -14.18 -0.57 1.09
C ILE A 211 -13.34 -0.51 2.37
N THR A 212 -12.12 0.00 2.26
CA THR A 212 -11.20 0.15 3.39
C THR A 212 -11.69 1.21 4.38
N GLU A 213 -12.11 2.37 3.89
CA GLU A 213 -12.68 3.44 4.73
C GLU A 213 -13.98 3.00 5.43
N ALA A 214 -14.77 2.11 4.81
CA ALA A 214 -15.94 1.49 5.43
C ALA A 214 -15.60 0.39 6.47
N GLY A 215 -14.32 0.07 6.66
CA GLY A 215 -13.87 -0.99 7.56
C GLY A 215 -14.23 -2.40 7.08
N ALA A 216 -14.49 -2.57 5.78
CA ALA A 216 -14.92 -3.84 5.18
C ALA A 216 -13.76 -4.67 4.59
N LEU A 217 -12.55 -4.11 4.50
CA LEU A 217 -11.39 -4.76 3.87
C LEU A 217 -11.10 -6.16 4.43
N ASN A 218 -11.07 -6.30 5.77
CA ASN A 218 -10.79 -7.58 6.41
C ASN A 218 -11.92 -8.59 6.19
N ASP A 219 -13.19 -8.14 6.19
CA ASP A 219 -14.33 -9.01 5.93
C ASP A 219 -14.31 -9.54 4.49
N VAL A 220 -13.99 -8.67 3.51
CA VAL A 220 -13.85 -9.08 2.11
C VAL A 220 -12.76 -10.14 1.98
N ASN A 221 -11.56 -9.87 2.50
CA ASN A 221 -10.44 -10.81 2.39
C ASN A 221 -10.70 -12.15 3.13
N ALA A 222 -11.42 -12.11 4.25
CA ALA A 222 -11.82 -13.31 4.98
C ALA A 222 -13.01 -14.07 4.34
N GLY A 223 -13.65 -13.49 3.31
CA GLY A 223 -14.85 -14.07 2.69
C GLY A 223 -16.13 -13.88 3.51
N ASN A 224 -16.13 -13.00 4.51
CA ASN A 224 -17.29 -12.61 5.33
C ASN A 224 -18.21 -11.66 4.54
N PHE A 225 -18.75 -12.14 3.41
CA PHE A 225 -19.46 -11.34 2.42
C PHE A 225 -20.60 -10.50 3.01
N ASN A 226 -21.45 -11.10 3.83
CA ASN A 226 -22.62 -10.41 4.40
C ASN A 226 -22.21 -9.24 5.30
N SER A 227 -21.14 -9.40 6.09
CA SER A 227 -20.60 -8.33 6.94
C SER A 227 -20.02 -7.20 6.08
N ALA A 228 -19.28 -7.55 5.03
CA ALA A 228 -18.73 -6.57 4.09
C ALA A 228 -19.85 -5.76 3.40
N VAL A 229 -20.87 -6.42 2.84
CA VAL A 229 -22.03 -5.76 2.20
C VAL A 229 -22.72 -4.80 3.16
N ARG A 230 -22.94 -5.21 4.42
CA ARG A 230 -23.58 -4.38 5.43
C ARG A 230 -22.81 -3.09 5.70
N LYS A 231 -21.48 -3.16 5.72
CA LYS A 231 -20.59 -2.00 5.92
C LYS A 231 -20.57 -1.06 4.73
N VAL A 232 -20.60 -1.58 3.51
CA VAL A 232 -20.55 -0.75 2.30
C VAL A 232 -21.92 -0.31 1.78
N GLY A 233 -23.01 -0.73 2.41
CA GLY A 233 -24.38 -0.52 1.94
C GLY A 233 -24.74 0.94 1.64
N ARG A 234 -24.12 1.89 2.32
CA ARG A 234 -24.34 3.35 2.12
C ARG A 234 -23.48 3.96 1.02
N ILE A 235 -22.45 3.26 0.53
CA ILE A 235 -21.56 3.76 -0.52
C ILE A 235 -22.23 3.61 -1.88
N TRP A 236 -22.83 2.44 -2.11
CA TRP A 236 -23.40 2.03 -3.40
C TRP A 236 -24.91 1.90 -3.30
N ALA A 237 -25.62 2.58 -4.20
CA ALA A 237 -27.08 2.61 -4.15
C ALA A 237 -27.70 1.24 -4.46
N SER A 238 -26.99 0.41 -5.25
CA SER A 238 -27.43 -0.94 -5.56
C SER A 238 -27.34 -1.91 -4.38
N MET A 239 -26.64 -1.56 -3.32
CA MET A 239 -26.45 -2.43 -2.15
C MET A 239 -27.64 -2.34 -1.18
N PRO A 240 -27.97 -3.42 -0.46
CA PRO A 240 -28.93 -3.33 0.64
C PRO A 240 -28.36 -2.49 1.80
N TYR A 241 -29.19 -2.20 2.80
CA TYR A 241 -28.82 -1.44 4.00
C TYR A 241 -28.56 0.06 3.78
N ASN A 242 -29.17 0.65 2.74
CA ASN A 242 -29.34 2.09 2.59
C ASN A 242 -30.83 2.50 2.57
N ASN A 243 -31.09 3.81 2.57
CA ASN A 243 -32.42 4.41 2.58
C ASN A 243 -32.68 5.29 1.35
N TYR A 244 -32.05 4.99 0.20
CA TYR A 244 -32.14 5.83 -1.00
C TYR A 244 -33.42 5.64 -1.81
N GLY A 245 -34.19 4.58 -1.52
CA GLY A 245 -35.44 4.27 -2.22
C GLY A 245 -35.25 3.83 -3.68
N GLN A 246 -34.05 3.40 -4.08
CA GLN A 246 -33.72 3.10 -5.48
C GLN A 246 -33.80 1.60 -5.84
N ASN A 247 -34.60 0.82 -5.10
CA ASN A 247 -34.75 -0.64 -5.28
C ASN A 247 -33.41 -1.39 -5.35
N PRO A 248 -32.67 -1.50 -4.23
CA PRO A 248 -31.39 -2.20 -4.19
C PRO A 248 -31.54 -3.69 -4.54
N LYS A 249 -30.43 -4.33 -4.93
CA LYS A 249 -30.37 -5.79 -5.12
C LYS A 249 -30.61 -6.50 -3.78
N SER A 250 -31.23 -7.67 -3.84
CA SER A 250 -31.40 -8.49 -2.63
C SER A 250 -30.04 -9.06 -2.19
N LEU A 251 -29.91 -9.37 -0.89
CA LEU A 251 -28.68 -9.97 -0.38
C LEU A 251 -28.41 -11.33 -1.04
N GLU A 252 -29.45 -12.12 -1.30
CA GLU A 252 -29.35 -13.42 -1.96
C GLU A 252 -28.81 -13.29 -3.39
N GLN A 253 -29.28 -12.29 -4.15
CA GLN A 253 -28.79 -12.00 -5.50
C GLN A 253 -27.29 -11.68 -5.47
N LEU A 254 -26.86 -10.85 -4.52
CA LEU A 254 -25.46 -10.47 -4.34
C LEU A 254 -24.57 -11.66 -3.95
N ILE A 255 -25.04 -12.49 -3.01
CA ILE A 255 -24.32 -13.71 -2.59
C ILE A 255 -24.17 -14.66 -3.78
N SER A 256 -25.26 -14.92 -4.52
CA SER A 256 -25.25 -15.83 -5.66
C SER A 256 -24.23 -15.39 -6.72
N TYR A 257 -24.22 -14.10 -7.06
CA TYR A 257 -23.26 -13.57 -8.03
C TYR A 257 -21.82 -13.64 -7.52
N TYR A 258 -21.59 -13.27 -6.26
CA TYR A 258 -20.27 -13.36 -5.63
C TYR A 258 -19.69 -14.79 -5.66
N GLN A 259 -20.52 -15.79 -5.36
CA GLN A 259 -20.12 -17.20 -5.41
C GLN A 259 -19.78 -17.66 -6.84
N GLN A 260 -20.56 -17.23 -7.85
CA GLN A 260 -20.23 -17.50 -9.25
C GLN A 260 -18.86 -16.93 -9.63
N GLN A 261 -18.57 -15.69 -9.22
CA GLN A 261 -17.30 -15.04 -9.49
C GLN A 261 -16.11 -15.77 -8.82
N LEU A 262 -16.28 -16.21 -7.57
CA LEU A 262 -15.26 -17.00 -6.87
C LEU A 262 -14.90 -18.31 -7.58
N VAL A 263 -15.88 -18.97 -8.22
CA VAL A 263 -15.65 -20.21 -8.97
C VAL A 263 -15.00 -19.92 -10.32
N SER A 264 -15.44 -18.88 -11.03
CA SER A 264 -14.88 -18.50 -12.33
C SER A 264 -13.44 -17.99 -12.26
N SER A 265 -13.00 -17.53 -11.09
CA SER A 265 -11.64 -17.05 -10.83
C SER A 265 -10.67 -18.18 -10.46
N ARG A 266 -11.02 -19.45 -10.73
CA ARG A 266 -10.18 -20.62 -10.41
C ARG A 266 -9.10 -20.86 -11.44
#